data_AF-A0A1V6IRG9-F1
#
_entry.id   AF-A0A1V6IRG9-F1
#
_cell.length_a   1.000
_cell.length_b   1.000
_cell.length_c   1.000
_cell.angle_alpha   90.00
_cell.angle_beta   90.00
_cell.angle_gamma   90.00
#
_symmetry.space_group_name_H-M   'P 1'
#
loop_
_entity.id
_entity.type
_entity.pdbx_description
1 polymer ?
#
loop_
_entity_poly.entity_id
_entity_poly.type
_entity_poly.pdbx_seq_one_letter_code
_entity_poly.pdbx_strand_id
1 'polypeptide(L)'
;MSSTLFGTVNAPVSVVLTWGATPRDLDAYAWIPHSQEASGYRKVYYGNKGYLSQFPHAYLDRDITSGYGPETIEFEKFYSGTSYYSVENYTGTPPISYSSAIVVVKDANGNVITTYNVPTTGTESDYWWHVLSFKATSNGSSANLYTVNSLGAGDPVSTSWNNPGSINAVMQGSGNLWTQGTRVETTVTGRYTGHSDNYGTVGTAIFHSENDNNANKTTSDGGAYYGVLGAAETNRNINSKVAFMYIDPYGKTGYIDGTLSGTVNASDNTFYTAGHIFSTAIGSGTGIEPKSLYGNIHTYYYPEDYLTGSGSFTAGGTFNDGKINQYLYQRNIAGQHWGIWDTQLGAKYEGTTGSDWNISFSNNYYTYRINQFEVTGTQWSDKTLSGKVYGYGGDASYTENELTGKTWINVGDAFGTYNPNSSTMQSVMVGKWIETNKFLDLVINNQAALQQLNIPCVSVGKADLSGSGNNMTVSMNNVMFFANSSGAVPKIWATGNVNGGYTGTPSTSVPVALSGNGLSANFNIKRWSTTTNNWLATITDGTGNLSGGSYTGAVSFKGVGAGTINQTNNTFSGTAAGTAK
;
A
#
# COMPACT_ATOMS: atom_id res chain seq x y z
N MET A 1 7.02 19.05 -5.44
CA MET A 1 7.20 20.36 -6.11
C MET A 1 7.63 21.38 -5.06
N SER A 2 8.69 22.14 -5.32
CA SER A 2 9.07 23.28 -4.47
C SER A 2 8.06 24.41 -4.64
N SER A 3 7.72 25.12 -3.58
CA SER A 3 6.79 26.26 -3.64
C SER A 3 7.20 27.35 -2.65
N THR A 4 7.07 28.61 -3.04
CA THR A 4 7.45 29.77 -2.21
C THR A 4 6.22 30.58 -1.85
N LEU A 5 6.06 30.95 -0.57
CA LEU A 5 4.96 31.80 -0.13
C LEU A 5 5.04 33.16 -0.82
N PHE A 6 3.98 33.55 -1.54
CA PHE A 6 3.83 34.87 -2.12
C PHE A 6 3.19 35.84 -1.11
N GLY A 7 2.10 35.42 -0.47
CA GLY A 7 1.35 36.24 0.48
C GLY A 7 -0.04 35.68 0.75
N THR A 8 -0.87 36.43 1.47
CA THR A 8 -2.28 36.08 1.74
C THR A 8 -3.20 36.77 0.74
N VAL A 9 -4.19 36.05 0.23
CA VAL A 9 -5.23 36.55 -0.69
C VAL A 9 -6.62 36.34 -0.10
N ASN A 10 -7.60 37.14 -0.55
CA ASN A 10 -9.00 36.99 -0.18
C ASN A 10 -9.85 36.77 -1.44
N ALA A 11 -10.73 35.78 -1.40
CA ALA A 11 -11.75 35.54 -2.40
C ALA A 11 -12.81 36.66 -2.42
N PRO A 12 -13.39 37.00 -3.59
CA PRO A 12 -13.16 36.33 -4.88
C PRO A 12 -11.81 36.67 -5.51
N VAL A 13 -11.20 35.66 -6.15
CA VAL A 13 -9.95 35.75 -6.91
C VAL A 13 -10.19 35.17 -8.30
N SER A 14 -9.70 35.85 -9.34
CA SER A 14 -9.69 35.32 -10.70
C SER A 14 -8.27 34.97 -11.14
N VAL A 15 -8.12 33.82 -11.79
CA VAL A 15 -6.86 33.35 -12.37
C VAL A 15 -7.05 33.23 -13.87
N VAL A 16 -6.41 34.14 -14.61
CA VAL A 16 -6.61 34.34 -16.05
C VAL A 16 -5.41 33.79 -16.81
N LEU A 17 -5.64 32.81 -17.67
CA LEU A 17 -4.67 32.22 -18.59
C LEU A 17 -4.82 32.86 -19.98
N THR A 18 -3.71 33.31 -20.56
CA THR A 18 -3.59 33.65 -21.99
C THR A 18 -2.33 33.00 -22.56
N TRP A 19 -2.27 32.78 -23.88
CA TRP A 19 -1.09 32.23 -24.54
C TRP A 19 -0.95 32.71 -25.99
N GLY A 20 0.04 32.20 -26.71
CA GLY A 20 0.27 32.50 -28.13
C GLY A 20 -0.61 31.68 -29.08
N ALA A 21 -0.23 31.67 -30.37
CA ALA A 21 -0.93 30.89 -31.39
C ALA A 21 -0.66 29.37 -31.29
N THR A 22 0.48 28.98 -30.72
CA THR A 22 0.97 27.60 -30.65
C THR A 22 1.59 27.33 -29.28
N PRO A 23 1.29 26.23 -28.58
CA PRO A 23 0.29 25.21 -28.92
C PRO A 23 -1.13 25.79 -29.03
N ARG A 24 -1.96 25.15 -29.85
CA ARG A 24 -3.26 25.71 -30.23
C ARG A 24 -4.23 25.71 -29.04
N ASP A 25 -4.06 24.80 -28.11
CA ASP A 25 -5.04 24.51 -27.06
C ASP A 25 -4.30 24.28 -25.75
N LEU A 26 -4.52 25.19 -24.80
CA LEU A 26 -4.06 25.09 -23.42
C LEU A 26 -5.27 25.17 -22.50
N ASP A 27 -5.37 24.23 -21.58
CA ASP A 27 -6.51 24.12 -20.66
C ASP A 27 -6.13 24.62 -19.26
N ALA A 28 -6.97 25.46 -18.68
CA ALA A 28 -6.89 25.80 -17.27
C ALA A 28 -7.51 24.71 -16.38
N TYR A 29 -6.74 24.24 -15.40
CA TYR A 29 -7.21 23.28 -14.40
C TYR A 29 -7.08 23.84 -12.99
N ALA A 30 -8.10 23.58 -12.17
CA ALA A 30 -8.03 23.73 -10.72
C ALA A 30 -8.48 22.46 -9.98
N TRP A 31 -7.82 22.17 -8.86
CA TRP A 31 -8.21 21.10 -7.94
C TRP A 31 -8.63 21.72 -6.62
N ILE A 32 -9.89 21.54 -6.23
CA ILE A 32 -10.44 22.09 -5.00
C ILE A 32 -10.55 20.97 -3.96
N PRO A 33 -9.88 21.07 -2.79
CA PRO A 33 -9.87 20.00 -1.81
C PRO A 33 -11.28 19.81 -1.21
N HIS A 34 -11.73 18.56 -1.15
CA HIS A 34 -13.01 18.22 -0.54
C HIS A 34 -13.05 16.76 -0.09
N SER A 35 -13.38 16.54 1.18
CA SER A 35 -13.32 15.22 1.83
C SER A 35 -14.36 14.21 1.33
N GLN A 36 -15.36 14.65 0.55
CA GLN A 36 -16.36 13.76 -0.05
C GLN A 36 -16.03 13.34 -1.49
N GLU A 37 -14.97 13.90 -2.09
CA GLU A 37 -14.49 13.47 -3.40
C GLU A 37 -13.58 12.25 -3.24
N ALA A 38 -13.80 11.22 -4.06
CA ALA A 38 -12.99 9.99 -4.00
C ALA A 38 -11.49 10.24 -4.22
N SER A 39 -11.12 11.27 -4.98
CA SER A 39 -9.73 11.69 -5.20
C SER A 39 -9.21 12.68 -4.14
N GLY A 40 -10.04 13.06 -3.16
CA GLY A 40 -9.82 14.19 -2.26
C GLY A 40 -10.00 15.57 -2.90
N TYR A 41 -10.29 15.64 -4.21
CA TYR A 41 -10.36 16.87 -4.99
C TYR A 41 -11.49 16.90 -6.01
N ARG A 42 -12.18 18.04 -6.11
CA ARG A 42 -13.03 18.35 -7.27
C ARG A 42 -12.19 19.07 -8.31
N LYS A 43 -12.10 18.47 -9.51
CA LYS A 43 -11.45 19.10 -10.67
C LYS A 43 -12.41 20.10 -11.34
N VAL A 44 -11.89 21.29 -11.61
CA VAL A 44 -12.52 22.34 -12.43
C VAL A 44 -11.68 22.52 -13.69
N TYR A 45 -12.25 22.23 -14.85
CA TYR A 45 -11.60 22.23 -16.18
C TYR A 45 -12.67 22.19 -17.29
N TYR A 46 -12.28 22.15 -18.57
CA TYR A 46 -13.22 22.19 -19.71
C TYR A 46 -14.37 21.17 -19.60
N GLY A 47 -14.07 19.94 -19.15
CA GLY A 47 -15.04 18.85 -19.01
C GLY A 47 -15.94 18.94 -17.77
N ASN A 48 -15.56 19.77 -16.79
CA ASN A 48 -16.36 20.05 -15.61
C ASN A 48 -16.05 21.46 -15.11
N LYS A 49 -16.80 22.46 -15.60
CA LYS A 49 -16.52 23.87 -15.37
C LYS A 49 -16.76 24.34 -13.93
N GLY A 50 -17.40 23.54 -13.07
CA GLY A 50 -17.68 23.92 -11.68
C GLY A 50 -18.87 24.88 -11.52
N TYR A 51 -19.00 25.46 -10.33
CA TYR A 51 -20.08 26.36 -9.93
C TYR A 51 -19.57 27.36 -8.88
N LEU A 52 -20.06 28.60 -8.92
CA LEU A 52 -19.74 29.63 -7.92
C LEU A 52 -20.68 29.61 -6.71
N SER A 53 -21.95 29.29 -6.91
CA SER A 53 -23.00 29.35 -5.87
C SER A 53 -23.08 28.12 -4.97
N GLN A 54 -22.35 27.07 -5.30
CA GLN A 54 -22.27 25.82 -4.54
C GLN A 54 -20.89 25.21 -4.76
N PHE A 55 -20.55 24.18 -3.99
CA PHE A 55 -19.31 23.42 -4.20
C PHE A 55 -19.15 23.07 -5.70
N PRO A 56 -18.00 23.37 -6.34
CA PRO A 56 -16.70 23.71 -5.75
C PRO A 56 -16.43 25.18 -5.36
N HIS A 57 -17.36 26.12 -5.53
CA HIS A 57 -17.13 27.58 -5.42
C HIS A 57 -15.96 28.05 -6.29
N ALA A 58 -15.78 27.38 -7.41
CA ALA A 58 -14.84 27.72 -8.44
C ALA A 58 -15.45 27.43 -9.81
N TYR A 59 -15.22 28.30 -10.78
CA TYR A 59 -15.83 28.21 -12.10
C TYR A 59 -14.87 28.59 -13.22
N LEU A 60 -14.79 27.76 -14.26
CA LEU A 60 -14.12 28.06 -15.53
C LEU A 60 -15.11 28.75 -16.48
N ASP A 61 -14.81 29.97 -16.92
CA ASP A 61 -15.74 30.78 -17.72
C ASP A 61 -15.99 30.21 -19.12
N ARG A 62 -14.93 29.83 -19.83
CA ARG A 62 -14.94 29.31 -21.19
C ARG A 62 -13.73 28.40 -21.42
N ASP A 63 -13.85 27.62 -22.48
CA ASP A 63 -12.82 26.73 -23.00
C ASP A 63 -12.45 27.25 -24.41
N ILE A 64 -11.18 27.57 -24.65
CA ILE A 64 -10.68 28.17 -25.89
C ILE A 64 -9.63 27.25 -26.53
N THR A 65 -10.06 26.52 -27.56
CA THR A 65 -9.24 25.49 -28.23
C THR A 65 -8.46 25.99 -29.44
N SER A 66 -8.27 27.31 -29.62
CA SER A 66 -7.75 27.90 -30.86
C SER A 66 -6.63 28.93 -30.73
N GLY A 67 -5.99 29.02 -29.57
CA GLY A 67 -4.92 29.97 -29.28
C GLY A 67 -5.42 31.20 -28.55
N TYR A 68 -4.49 31.97 -27.99
CA TYR A 68 -4.73 33.31 -27.42
C TYR A 68 -5.59 33.39 -26.14
N GLY A 69 -6.34 32.35 -25.78
CA GLY A 69 -7.27 32.39 -24.65
C GLY A 69 -8.27 33.58 -24.76
N PRO A 70 -8.68 34.22 -23.66
CA PRO A 70 -8.38 33.85 -22.28
C PRO A 70 -9.26 32.70 -21.78
N GLU A 71 -8.72 31.93 -20.85
CA GLU A 71 -9.49 31.06 -19.95
C GLU A 71 -9.35 31.57 -18.51
N THR A 72 -10.47 31.74 -17.82
CA THR A 72 -10.49 32.28 -16.45
C THR A 72 -11.13 31.30 -15.50
N ILE A 73 -10.40 30.90 -14.45
CA ILE A 73 -10.99 30.24 -13.29
C ILE A 73 -11.17 31.26 -12.18
N GLU A 74 -12.42 31.44 -11.76
CA GLU A 74 -12.80 32.24 -10.61
C GLU A 74 -12.93 31.36 -9.37
N PHE A 75 -12.45 31.85 -8.22
CA PHE A 75 -12.56 31.21 -6.91
C PHE A 75 -13.34 32.14 -5.97
N GLU A 76 -14.55 31.75 -5.57
CA GLU A 76 -15.41 32.49 -4.62
C GLU A 76 -15.13 32.10 -3.16
N LYS A 77 -14.53 30.94 -2.95
CA LYS A 77 -14.23 30.42 -1.61
C LYS A 77 -13.06 29.45 -1.64
N PHE A 78 -12.27 29.44 -0.57
CA PHE A 78 -11.24 28.44 -0.32
C PHE A 78 -11.70 27.39 0.69
N TYR A 79 -11.31 26.14 0.45
CA TYR A 79 -11.56 25.01 1.33
C TYR A 79 -10.29 24.66 2.11
N SER A 80 -10.43 24.16 3.33
CA SER A 80 -9.31 23.70 4.16
C SER A 80 -8.50 22.67 3.39
N GLY A 81 -7.19 22.89 3.31
CA GLY A 81 -6.28 22.14 2.44
C GLY A 81 -5.59 23.04 1.43
N THR A 82 -5.09 22.43 0.35
CA THR A 82 -4.37 23.13 -0.71
C THR A 82 -5.11 22.96 -2.03
N SER A 83 -5.61 24.06 -2.59
CA SER A 83 -6.09 24.11 -3.96
C SER A 83 -4.92 24.33 -4.91
N TYR A 84 -4.93 23.67 -6.07
CA TYR A 84 -3.91 23.82 -7.10
C TYR A 84 -4.49 24.49 -8.33
N TYR A 85 -3.68 25.29 -9.02
CA TYR A 85 -3.97 25.78 -10.38
C TYR A 85 -2.82 25.39 -11.30
N SER A 86 -3.13 24.74 -12.42
CA SER A 86 -2.15 24.32 -13.42
C SER A 86 -2.72 24.48 -14.82
N VAL A 87 -1.82 24.53 -15.81
CA VAL A 87 -2.17 24.63 -17.22
C VAL A 87 -1.71 23.36 -17.92
N GLU A 88 -2.59 22.72 -18.68
CA GLU A 88 -2.27 21.55 -19.50
C GLU A 88 -2.04 21.98 -20.95
N ASN A 89 -1.05 21.38 -21.61
CA ASN A 89 -0.91 21.45 -23.07
C ASN A 89 -1.74 20.35 -23.72
N TYR A 90 -3.03 20.62 -23.92
CA TYR A 90 -3.97 19.66 -24.52
C TYR A 90 -3.62 19.32 -25.97
N THR A 91 -3.07 20.28 -26.71
CA THR A 91 -2.56 20.02 -28.08
C THR A 91 -1.40 19.02 -28.08
N GLY A 92 -0.61 19.00 -27.02
CA GLY A 92 0.55 18.13 -26.84
C GLY A 92 1.80 18.51 -27.65
N THR A 93 1.70 19.36 -28.67
CA THR A 93 2.84 19.85 -29.47
C THR A 93 2.59 21.26 -30.03
N PRO A 94 3.60 22.15 -30.08
CA PRO A 94 4.96 22.02 -29.50
C PRO A 94 4.91 21.93 -27.96
N PRO A 95 6.05 21.76 -27.25
CA PRO A 95 6.07 21.74 -25.80
C PRO A 95 5.44 22.99 -25.18
N ILE A 96 4.88 22.86 -23.98
CA ILE A 96 4.17 23.97 -23.32
C ILE A 96 5.07 25.20 -23.09
N SER A 97 6.38 25.03 -23.01
CA SER A 97 7.37 26.11 -22.90
C SER A 97 7.41 27.05 -24.12
N TYR A 98 6.89 26.61 -25.28
CA TYR A 98 6.79 27.43 -26.50
C TYR A 98 5.52 28.28 -26.54
N SER A 99 4.58 28.04 -25.62
CA SER A 99 3.24 28.65 -25.65
C SER A 99 3.24 30.17 -25.46
N SER A 100 4.29 30.74 -24.88
CA SER A 100 4.27 32.14 -24.39
C SER A 100 3.11 32.39 -23.42
N ALA A 101 2.66 31.35 -22.70
CA ALA A 101 1.55 31.44 -21.77
C ALA A 101 1.87 32.33 -20.56
N ILE A 102 0.86 33.10 -20.17
CA ILE A 102 0.87 34.02 -19.04
C ILE A 102 -0.33 33.71 -18.18
N VAL A 103 -0.11 33.62 -16.87
CA VAL A 103 -1.18 33.50 -15.87
C VAL A 103 -1.17 34.74 -14.99
N VAL A 104 -2.31 35.42 -14.92
CA VAL A 104 -2.50 36.63 -14.11
C VAL A 104 -3.52 36.34 -13.01
N VAL A 105 -3.13 36.56 -11.77
CA VAL A 105 -4.02 36.46 -10.60
C VAL A 105 -4.55 37.85 -10.26
N LYS A 106 -5.86 38.02 -10.12
CA LYS A 106 -6.50 39.31 -9.82
C LYS A 106 -7.43 39.22 -8.62
N ASP A 107 -7.56 40.31 -7.88
CA ASP A 107 -8.54 40.47 -6.81
C ASP A 107 -9.96 40.73 -7.35
N ALA A 108 -10.93 40.83 -6.43
CA ALA A 108 -12.33 41.13 -6.73
C ALA A 108 -12.58 42.44 -7.51
N ASN A 109 -11.66 43.40 -7.43
CA ASN A 109 -11.76 44.69 -8.14
C ASN A 109 -11.05 44.65 -9.49
N GLY A 110 -10.44 43.52 -9.86
CA GLY A 110 -9.66 43.35 -11.08
C GLY A 110 -8.21 43.84 -10.97
N ASN A 111 -7.72 44.20 -9.78
CA ASN A 111 -6.32 44.58 -9.60
C ASN A 111 -5.43 43.34 -9.69
N VAL A 112 -4.29 43.47 -10.36
CA VAL A 112 -3.31 42.38 -10.47
C VAL A 112 -2.62 42.14 -9.14
N ILE A 113 -2.73 40.92 -8.62
CA ILE A 113 -2.01 40.43 -7.45
C ILE A 113 -0.62 39.95 -7.87
N THR A 114 -0.55 39.10 -8.89
CA THR A 114 0.72 38.56 -9.41
C THR A 114 0.56 38.04 -10.84
N THR A 115 1.69 37.92 -11.54
CA THR A 115 1.78 37.41 -12.91
C THR A 115 2.87 36.35 -12.99
N TYR A 116 2.55 35.24 -13.65
CA TYR A 116 3.47 34.13 -13.93
C TYR A 116 3.64 33.98 -15.44
N ASN A 117 4.89 33.82 -15.88
CA ASN A 117 5.20 33.46 -17.26
C ASN A 117 5.58 31.99 -17.28
N VAL A 118 5.11 31.25 -18.31
CA VAL A 118 5.49 29.87 -18.50
C VAL A 118 7.02 29.74 -18.57
N PRO A 119 7.62 28.77 -17.87
CA PRO A 119 9.06 28.51 -18.00
C PRO A 119 9.43 28.21 -19.46
N THR A 120 10.52 28.82 -19.94
CA THR A 120 10.96 28.72 -21.34
C THR A 120 11.86 27.51 -21.62
N THR A 121 12.26 26.79 -20.57
CA THR A 121 13.08 25.57 -20.66
C THR A 121 12.23 24.37 -20.28
N GLY A 122 11.63 23.71 -21.28
CA GLY A 122 10.83 22.50 -21.13
C GLY A 122 11.13 21.50 -22.24
N THR A 123 10.63 20.27 -22.06
CA THR A 123 10.80 19.13 -22.97
C THR A 123 9.44 18.71 -23.54
N GLU A 124 9.43 17.89 -24.59
CA GLU A 124 8.20 17.28 -25.14
C GLU A 124 7.42 16.44 -24.11
N SER A 125 8.07 15.99 -23.02
CA SER A 125 7.41 15.27 -21.93
C SER A 125 6.73 16.18 -20.90
N ASP A 126 6.93 17.49 -20.97
CA ASP A 126 6.33 18.45 -20.04
C ASP A 126 4.95 18.92 -20.54
N TYR A 127 3.93 18.14 -20.23
CA TYR A 127 2.54 18.44 -20.59
C TYR A 127 1.87 19.45 -19.66
N TRP A 128 2.40 19.66 -18.46
CA TRP A 128 1.78 20.46 -17.42
C TRP A 128 2.67 21.60 -16.97
N TRP A 129 2.07 22.76 -16.76
CA TRP A 129 2.66 23.89 -16.05
C TRP A 129 1.96 24.08 -14.71
N HIS A 130 2.65 23.76 -13.63
CA HIS A 130 2.18 23.99 -12.27
C HIS A 130 2.49 25.43 -11.87
N VAL A 131 1.45 26.25 -11.83
CA VAL A 131 1.61 27.70 -11.71
C VAL A 131 1.67 28.11 -10.23
N LEU A 132 0.63 27.79 -9.48
CA LEU A 132 0.42 28.28 -8.12
C LEU A 132 -0.45 27.33 -7.29
N SER A 133 -0.50 27.58 -5.98
CA SER A 133 -1.45 26.93 -5.09
C SER A 133 -1.98 27.90 -4.02
N PHE A 134 -3.20 27.66 -3.56
CA PHE A 134 -3.83 28.37 -2.45
C PHE A 134 -3.97 27.42 -1.26
N LYS A 135 -3.34 27.74 -0.13
CA LYS A 135 -3.45 26.94 1.09
C LYS A 135 -4.30 27.67 2.13
N ALA A 136 -5.45 27.08 2.47
CA ALA A 136 -6.32 27.58 3.53
C ALA A 136 -6.29 26.60 4.71
N THR A 137 -6.26 27.15 5.93
CA THR A 137 -6.33 26.34 7.17
C THR A 137 -7.76 25.98 7.55
N SER A 138 -8.75 26.74 7.08
CA SER A 138 -10.19 26.51 7.28
C SER A 138 -10.98 26.96 6.05
N ASN A 139 -12.20 26.44 5.89
CA ASN A 139 -13.10 26.89 4.82
C ASN A 139 -13.45 28.37 5.02
N GLY A 140 -13.30 29.20 3.99
CA GLY A 140 -13.58 30.63 4.08
C GLY A 140 -13.01 31.43 2.91
N SER A 141 -12.95 32.75 3.07
CA SER A 141 -12.50 33.65 1.99
C SER A 141 -11.00 33.86 1.95
N SER A 142 -10.21 33.41 2.93
CA SER A 142 -8.77 33.71 2.99
C SER A 142 -7.90 32.48 2.76
N ALA A 143 -6.83 32.64 1.98
CA ALA A 143 -5.82 31.61 1.76
C ALA A 143 -4.42 32.20 1.55
N ASN A 144 -3.39 31.43 1.85
CA ASN A 144 -2.01 31.76 1.49
C ASN A 144 -1.74 31.31 0.05
N LEU A 145 -1.35 32.24 -0.82
CA LEU A 145 -0.91 31.99 -2.18
C LEU A 145 0.57 31.60 -2.19
N TYR A 146 0.88 30.48 -2.83
CA TYR A 146 2.23 29.99 -3.06
C TYR A 146 2.53 29.93 -4.56
N THR A 147 3.69 30.45 -4.94
CA THR A 147 4.25 30.32 -6.28
C THR A 147 4.87 28.93 -6.44
N VAL A 148 4.51 28.22 -7.51
CA VAL A 148 5.13 26.94 -7.90
C VAL A 148 5.99 27.15 -9.15
N ASN A 149 5.37 27.70 -10.20
CA ASN A 149 5.95 28.06 -11.49
C ASN A 149 6.96 27.06 -12.08
N SER A 150 6.53 25.80 -12.24
CA SER A 150 7.38 24.71 -12.73
C SER A 150 6.66 23.85 -13.77
N LEU A 151 7.40 23.31 -14.74
CA LEU A 151 6.88 22.35 -15.71
C LEU A 151 6.95 20.91 -15.18
N GLY A 152 6.08 20.02 -15.67
CA GLY A 152 6.06 18.61 -15.32
C GLY A 152 5.23 17.75 -16.28
N ALA A 153 5.35 16.43 -16.15
CA ALA A 153 4.73 15.46 -17.05
C ALA A 153 3.30 15.05 -16.68
N GLY A 154 2.79 15.43 -15.51
CA GLY A 154 1.48 14.99 -15.01
C GLY A 154 0.84 16.03 -14.09
N ASP A 155 -0.43 15.83 -13.75
CA ASP A 155 -1.21 16.76 -12.96
C ASP A 155 -0.68 16.89 -11.51
N PRO A 156 -0.86 18.04 -10.82
CA PRO A 156 -0.23 18.32 -9.53
C PRO A 156 -0.66 17.36 -8.41
N VAL A 157 -1.84 16.75 -8.54
CA VAL A 157 -2.43 15.83 -7.56
C VAL A 157 -2.08 14.36 -7.87
N SER A 158 -1.80 14.05 -9.15
CA SER A 158 -1.35 12.74 -9.62
C SER A 158 0.10 12.40 -9.22
N THR A 159 0.86 13.34 -8.68
CA THR A 159 2.31 13.19 -8.39
C THR A 159 2.70 12.24 -7.23
N SER A 160 1.79 11.42 -6.72
CA SER A 160 2.15 10.24 -5.89
C SER A 160 2.11 8.92 -6.68
N TRP A 161 1.56 8.95 -7.90
CA TRP A 161 1.39 7.81 -8.78
C TRP A 161 1.85 8.18 -10.19
N ASN A 162 3.05 7.74 -10.58
CA ASN A 162 3.35 7.62 -12.00
C ASN A 162 2.46 6.47 -12.51
N ASN A 163 1.27 6.79 -13.03
CA ASN A 163 0.25 5.90 -13.60
C ASN A 163 0.60 4.39 -13.48
N PRO A 164 0.24 3.71 -12.37
CA PRO A 164 0.60 2.32 -12.17
C PRO A 164 0.10 1.53 -13.38
N GLY A 165 1.01 0.84 -14.04
CA GLY A 165 0.66 0.06 -15.22
C GLY A 165 -0.29 -1.06 -14.86
N SER A 166 -1.08 -1.48 -15.85
CA SER A 166 -1.79 -2.76 -15.76
C SER A 166 -0.91 -3.86 -16.33
N ILE A 167 -1.04 -5.06 -15.77
CA ILE A 167 -0.40 -6.27 -16.31
C ILE A 167 -1.50 -7.27 -16.57
N ASN A 168 -1.53 -7.80 -17.79
CA ASN A 168 -2.38 -8.93 -18.18
C ASN A 168 -1.46 -10.02 -18.71
N ALA A 169 -1.56 -11.23 -18.18
CA ALA A 169 -0.54 -12.23 -18.45
C ALA A 169 -1.10 -13.65 -18.42
N VAL A 170 -0.41 -14.52 -19.15
CA VAL A 170 -0.67 -15.96 -19.24
C VAL A 170 0.60 -16.68 -18.82
N MET A 171 0.44 -17.71 -17.99
CA MET A 171 1.52 -18.51 -17.44
C MET A 171 1.50 -19.84 -18.15
N GLN A 172 2.67 -20.26 -18.62
CA GLN A 172 2.89 -21.51 -19.29
C GLN A 172 4.11 -22.19 -18.68
N GLY A 173 4.04 -23.51 -18.51
CA GLY A 173 5.16 -24.27 -17.97
C GLY A 173 4.96 -25.75 -18.23
N SER A 174 6.06 -26.48 -18.21
CA SER A 174 6.06 -27.95 -18.29
C SER A 174 6.69 -28.50 -17.03
N GLY A 175 6.03 -29.46 -16.38
CA GLY A 175 6.52 -30.08 -15.16
C GLY A 175 5.39 -30.39 -14.19
N ASN A 176 5.72 -31.12 -13.13
CA ASN A 176 4.77 -31.47 -12.09
C ASN A 176 4.86 -30.45 -10.94
N LEU A 177 3.83 -29.60 -10.82
CA LEU A 177 3.73 -28.59 -9.74
C LEU A 177 3.55 -29.19 -8.35
N TRP A 178 3.09 -30.44 -8.25
CA TRP A 178 2.62 -31.05 -7.01
C TRP A 178 3.72 -31.81 -6.26
N THR A 179 4.88 -32.00 -6.88
CA THR A 179 6.04 -32.57 -6.21
C THR A 179 6.65 -31.52 -5.30
N GLN A 180 6.41 -31.68 -3.99
CA GLN A 180 6.78 -30.71 -2.95
C GLN A 180 8.26 -30.33 -3.02
N GLY A 181 8.56 -29.04 -2.97
CA GLY A 181 9.95 -28.54 -3.00
C GLY A 181 10.67 -28.70 -4.33
N THR A 182 10.00 -29.20 -5.36
CA THR A 182 10.60 -29.36 -6.70
C THR A 182 10.55 -28.04 -7.44
N ARG A 183 11.65 -27.69 -8.10
CA ARG A 183 11.75 -26.53 -8.98
C ARG A 183 10.96 -26.82 -10.24
N VAL A 184 10.00 -25.97 -10.58
CA VAL A 184 9.30 -26.03 -11.87
C VAL A 184 9.69 -24.82 -12.70
N GLU A 185 10.22 -25.06 -13.89
CA GLU A 185 10.48 -24.01 -14.86
C GLU A 185 9.17 -23.46 -15.39
N THR A 186 9.05 -22.15 -15.36
CA THR A 186 7.82 -21.44 -15.70
C THR A 186 8.16 -20.23 -16.54
N THR A 187 7.31 -20.00 -17.53
CA THR A 187 7.32 -18.83 -18.39
C THR A 187 6.02 -18.07 -18.21
N VAL A 188 6.10 -16.75 -18.29
CA VAL A 188 4.93 -15.88 -18.27
C VAL A 188 5.08 -14.90 -19.42
N THR A 189 4.06 -14.84 -20.26
CA THR A 189 3.95 -13.87 -21.34
C THR A 189 2.73 -13.01 -21.12
N GLY A 190 2.81 -11.73 -21.45
CA GLY A 190 1.66 -10.86 -21.27
C GLY A 190 1.79 -9.52 -21.97
N ARG A 191 0.82 -8.66 -21.69
CA ARG A 191 0.81 -7.26 -22.05
C ARG A 191 0.90 -6.41 -20.80
N TYR A 192 1.52 -5.26 -20.94
CA TYR A 192 1.59 -4.24 -19.90
C TYR A 192 1.12 -2.89 -20.46
N THR A 193 0.73 -1.96 -19.59
CA THR A 193 0.42 -0.58 -20.01
C THR A 193 1.21 0.40 -19.15
N GLY A 194 1.45 1.62 -19.64
CA GLY A 194 2.14 2.66 -18.86
C GLY A 194 3.67 2.63 -18.94
N HIS A 195 4.24 2.02 -20.00
CA HIS A 195 5.68 2.07 -20.30
C HIS A 195 6.18 3.52 -20.41
N SER A 196 7.30 3.83 -19.77
CA SER A 196 8.01 5.10 -19.94
C SER A 196 9.52 4.86 -19.88
N ASP A 197 10.26 5.36 -20.87
CA ASP A 197 11.73 5.29 -20.85
C ASP A 197 12.33 6.16 -19.71
N ASN A 198 11.52 7.06 -19.14
CA ASN A 198 11.94 7.97 -18.08
C ASN A 198 11.71 7.40 -16.68
N TYR A 199 10.68 6.57 -16.49
CA TYR A 199 10.33 5.93 -15.22
C TYR A 199 9.72 4.54 -15.47
N GLY A 200 10.16 3.54 -14.71
CA GLY A 200 9.64 2.17 -14.87
C GLY A 200 8.18 2.03 -14.46
N THR A 201 7.61 0.84 -14.63
CA THR A 201 6.19 0.55 -14.37
C THR A 201 6.04 -0.58 -13.36
N VAL A 202 5.05 -0.51 -12.47
CA VAL A 202 4.69 -1.63 -11.60
C VAL A 202 3.24 -2.05 -11.81
N GLY A 203 2.92 -3.33 -11.59
CA GLY A 203 1.55 -3.83 -11.68
C GLY A 203 1.37 -5.22 -11.09
N THR A 204 0.11 -5.62 -10.95
CA THR A 204 -0.29 -6.96 -10.51
C THR A 204 -1.26 -7.60 -11.52
N ALA A 205 -1.24 -8.93 -11.59
CA ALA A 205 -2.14 -9.72 -12.41
C ALA A 205 -2.66 -10.94 -11.62
N ILE A 206 -3.95 -11.23 -11.74
CA ILE A 206 -4.54 -12.45 -11.17
C ILE A 206 -4.24 -13.64 -12.07
N PHE A 207 -3.84 -14.74 -11.45
CA PHE A 207 -3.59 -16.02 -12.08
C PHE A 207 -4.47 -17.09 -11.48
N HIS A 208 -4.93 -18.00 -12.33
CA HIS A 208 -5.51 -19.26 -11.92
C HIS A 208 -5.18 -20.34 -12.94
N SER A 209 -5.31 -21.60 -12.53
CA SER A 209 -5.11 -22.73 -13.43
C SER A 209 -6.18 -22.75 -14.53
N GLU A 210 -5.77 -23.18 -15.72
CA GLU A 210 -6.59 -23.38 -16.91
C GLU A 210 -6.26 -24.73 -17.54
N ASN A 211 -7.29 -25.42 -18.03
CA ASN A 211 -7.15 -26.73 -18.65
C ASN A 211 -7.70 -26.68 -20.08
N ASP A 212 -6.83 -26.69 -21.08
CA ASP A 212 -7.27 -26.57 -22.49
C ASP A 212 -8.17 -27.73 -22.96
N ASN A 213 -8.22 -28.84 -22.22
CA ASN A 213 -9.05 -30.00 -22.56
C ASN A 213 -10.48 -29.91 -21.99
N ASN A 214 -10.80 -28.96 -21.11
CA ASN A 214 -12.14 -28.82 -20.53
C ASN A 214 -12.40 -27.41 -19.97
N ALA A 215 -13.61 -27.16 -19.46
CA ALA A 215 -13.95 -25.84 -18.90
C ALA A 215 -13.50 -25.64 -17.44
N ASN A 216 -12.88 -26.64 -16.80
CA ASN A 216 -12.50 -26.55 -15.39
C ASN A 216 -11.23 -25.70 -15.23
N LYS A 217 -11.22 -24.85 -14.20
CA LYS A 217 -10.05 -24.06 -13.77
C LYS A 217 -9.01 -24.91 -13.04
N THR A 218 -8.55 -25.96 -13.71
CA THR A 218 -7.59 -26.95 -13.22
C THR A 218 -6.36 -26.97 -14.11
N THR A 219 -5.29 -27.60 -13.65
CA THR A 219 -4.17 -28.02 -14.49
C THR A 219 -4.50 -29.34 -15.18
N SER A 220 -3.71 -29.73 -16.17
CA SER A 220 -3.96 -30.96 -16.95
C SER A 220 -3.90 -32.25 -16.14
N ASP A 221 -3.16 -32.26 -15.03
CA ASP A 221 -3.02 -33.40 -14.11
C ASP A 221 -3.99 -33.35 -12.91
N GLY A 222 -4.93 -32.39 -12.91
CA GLY A 222 -6.09 -32.36 -12.02
C GLY A 222 -5.94 -31.51 -10.76
N GLY A 223 -4.78 -30.88 -10.53
CA GLY A 223 -4.60 -29.90 -9.45
C GLY A 223 -5.13 -28.52 -9.85
N ALA A 224 -5.16 -27.58 -8.92
CA ALA A 224 -5.56 -26.20 -9.21
C ALA A 224 -4.76 -25.19 -8.39
N TYR A 225 -4.56 -24.00 -8.94
CA TYR A 225 -3.97 -22.86 -8.24
C TYR A 225 -4.73 -21.56 -8.52
N TYR A 226 -4.61 -20.60 -7.60
CA TYR A 226 -5.10 -19.24 -7.72
C TYR A 226 -4.14 -18.28 -7.00
N GLY A 227 -3.81 -17.15 -7.60
CA GLY A 227 -3.18 -16.05 -6.88
C GLY A 227 -2.72 -14.91 -7.75
N VAL A 228 -1.58 -14.31 -7.38
CA VAL A 228 -1.13 -13.04 -7.97
C VAL A 228 0.30 -13.13 -8.48
N LEU A 229 0.52 -12.54 -9.66
CA LEU A 229 1.82 -12.15 -10.16
C LEU A 229 1.99 -10.65 -9.92
N GLY A 230 3.01 -10.25 -9.17
CA GLY A 230 3.48 -8.87 -9.14
C GLY A 230 4.61 -8.69 -10.14
N ALA A 231 4.68 -7.56 -10.84
CA ALA A 231 5.83 -7.24 -11.67
C ALA A 231 6.25 -5.77 -11.59
N ALA A 232 7.54 -5.53 -11.82
CA ALA A 232 8.14 -4.22 -11.97
C ALA A 232 9.06 -4.23 -13.20
N GLU A 233 8.81 -3.32 -14.13
CA GLU A 233 9.61 -3.06 -15.32
C GLU A 233 10.50 -1.84 -15.09
N THR A 234 11.77 -1.92 -15.50
CA THR A 234 12.68 -0.79 -15.59
C THR A 234 13.74 -1.07 -16.64
N ASN A 235 14.01 -0.07 -17.50
CA ASN A 235 15.04 -0.16 -18.55
C ASN A 235 14.89 -1.40 -19.43
N ARG A 236 13.66 -1.72 -19.81
CA ARG A 236 13.28 -2.89 -20.63
C ARG A 236 13.48 -4.25 -19.97
N ASN A 237 13.87 -4.28 -18.70
CA ASN A 237 13.92 -5.49 -17.89
C ASN A 237 12.69 -5.55 -17.01
N ILE A 238 12.11 -6.72 -16.86
CA ILE A 238 10.97 -6.95 -15.99
C ILE A 238 11.30 -8.03 -14.96
N ASN A 239 11.07 -7.69 -13.69
CA ASN A 239 11.17 -8.61 -12.58
C ASN A 239 9.76 -8.92 -12.09
N SER A 240 9.49 -10.19 -11.79
CA SER A 240 8.19 -10.61 -11.32
C SER A 240 8.30 -11.59 -10.17
N LYS A 241 7.26 -11.61 -9.33
CA LYS A 241 7.13 -12.54 -8.21
C LYS A 241 5.73 -13.11 -8.19
N VAL A 242 5.64 -14.44 -8.02
CA VAL A 242 4.36 -15.15 -7.89
C VAL A 242 4.07 -15.46 -6.42
N ALA A 243 2.80 -15.34 -6.04
CA ALA A 243 2.27 -15.79 -4.77
C ALA A 243 0.90 -16.42 -5.02
N PHE A 244 0.85 -17.74 -5.09
CA PHE A 244 -0.39 -18.50 -5.32
C PHE A 244 -0.72 -19.39 -4.13
N MET A 245 -2.01 -19.72 -4.03
CA MET A 245 -2.53 -20.81 -3.22
C MET A 245 -2.89 -21.97 -4.15
N TYR A 246 -2.78 -23.21 -3.68
CA TYR A 246 -3.12 -24.38 -4.48
C TYR A 246 -3.90 -25.45 -3.70
N ILE A 247 -4.60 -26.29 -4.47
CA ILE A 247 -5.08 -27.61 -4.04
C ILE A 247 -4.54 -28.62 -5.07
N ASP A 248 -3.71 -29.56 -4.63
CA ASP A 248 -3.14 -30.58 -5.52
C ASP A 248 -4.16 -31.70 -5.81
N PRO A 249 -3.90 -32.61 -6.77
CA PRO A 249 -4.81 -33.71 -7.10
C PRO A 249 -5.13 -34.64 -5.91
N TYR A 250 -4.31 -34.61 -4.85
CA TYR A 250 -4.43 -35.45 -3.67
C TYR A 250 -5.04 -34.70 -2.47
N GLY A 251 -5.48 -33.46 -2.66
CA GLY A 251 -6.13 -32.64 -1.64
C GLY A 251 -5.18 -31.98 -0.63
N LYS A 252 -3.86 -31.96 -0.90
CA LYS A 252 -2.94 -31.11 -0.13
C LYS A 252 -3.07 -29.66 -0.59
N THR A 253 -2.82 -28.76 0.33
CA THR A 253 -2.93 -27.33 0.08
C THR A 253 -1.72 -26.58 0.59
N GLY A 254 -1.39 -25.50 -0.10
CA GLY A 254 -0.36 -24.59 0.38
C GLY A 254 -0.08 -23.50 -0.63
N TYR A 255 1.18 -23.10 -0.71
CA TYR A 255 1.61 -22.00 -1.54
C TYR A 255 2.40 -22.46 -2.76
N ILE A 256 2.29 -21.69 -3.84
CA ILE A 256 3.27 -21.68 -4.93
C ILE A 256 3.92 -20.29 -4.94
N ASP A 257 5.23 -20.24 -4.82
CA ASP A 257 5.98 -18.98 -4.90
C ASP A 257 7.25 -19.11 -5.74
N GLY A 258 7.77 -17.98 -6.19
CA GLY A 258 8.92 -17.94 -7.07
C GLY A 258 9.19 -16.54 -7.62
N THR A 259 10.35 -16.41 -8.24
CA THR A 259 10.78 -15.17 -8.92
C THR A 259 11.00 -15.50 -10.38
N LEU A 260 10.51 -14.62 -11.25
CA LEU A 260 10.67 -14.69 -12.69
C LEU A 260 11.33 -13.38 -13.14
N SER A 261 12.15 -13.43 -14.18
CA SER A 261 12.73 -12.24 -14.79
C SER A 261 12.77 -12.37 -16.30
N GLY A 262 12.85 -11.24 -16.99
CA GLY A 262 12.99 -11.22 -18.43
C GLY A 262 12.91 -9.82 -18.98
N THR A 263 12.33 -9.68 -20.16
CA THR A 263 12.39 -8.46 -20.96
C THR A 263 11.01 -8.04 -21.45
N VAL A 264 10.85 -6.75 -21.71
CA VAL A 264 9.66 -6.20 -22.36
C VAL A 264 9.95 -5.76 -23.80
N ASN A 265 8.93 -5.84 -24.64
CA ASN A 265 8.90 -5.22 -25.95
C ASN A 265 7.98 -3.99 -25.90
N ALA A 266 8.59 -2.81 -25.85
CA ALA A 266 7.88 -1.54 -25.79
C ALA A 266 7.12 -1.20 -27.10
N SER A 267 7.47 -1.83 -28.23
CA SER A 267 6.82 -1.51 -29.51
C SER A 267 5.39 -2.03 -29.62
N ASP A 268 5.08 -3.12 -28.91
CA ASP A 268 3.75 -3.74 -28.87
C ASP A 268 3.21 -3.93 -27.44
N ASN A 269 3.90 -3.34 -26.46
CA ASN A 269 3.60 -3.41 -25.04
C ASN A 269 3.46 -4.85 -24.51
N THR A 270 4.32 -5.77 -24.96
CA THR A 270 4.35 -7.16 -24.49
C THR A 270 5.55 -7.43 -23.58
N PHE A 271 5.49 -8.51 -22.79
CA PHE A 271 6.61 -8.98 -22.00
C PHE A 271 6.73 -10.49 -21.98
N TYR A 272 7.93 -10.95 -21.66
CA TYR A 272 8.26 -12.33 -21.39
C TYR A 272 9.12 -12.40 -20.13
N THR A 273 8.72 -13.23 -19.17
CA THR A 273 9.55 -13.58 -18.01
C THR A 273 9.66 -15.10 -17.88
N ALA A 274 10.79 -15.56 -17.35
CA ALA A 274 11.03 -16.96 -17.06
C ALA A 274 11.74 -17.11 -15.71
N GLY A 275 11.61 -18.28 -15.11
CA GLY A 275 12.27 -18.60 -13.85
C GLY A 275 11.68 -19.84 -13.20
N HIS A 276 11.87 -19.93 -11.89
CA HIS A 276 11.48 -21.11 -11.12
C HIS A 276 10.39 -20.77 -10.11
N ILE A 277 9.41 -21.66 -10.02
CA ILE A 277 8.38 -21.66 -8.99
C ILE A 277 8.42 -22.97 -8.20
N PHE A 278 7.91 -22.92 -6.98
CA PHE A 278 8.01 -24.01 -6.00
C PHE A 278 6.69 -24.15 -5.27
N SER A 279 6.19 -25.37 -5.11
CA SER A 279 5.05 -25.65 -4.23
C SER A 279 5.52 -26.07 -2.84
N THR A 280 4.80 -25.58 -1.82
CA THR A 280 5.01 -25.94 -0.41
C THR A 280 3.68 -26.19 0.28
N ALA A 281 3.46 -27.42 0.72
CA ALA A 281 2.27 -27.83 1.46
C ALA A 281 2.34 -27.34 2.91
N ILE A 282 1.24 -26.72 3.37
CA ILE A 282 1.05 -26.28 4.76
C ILE A 282 -0.27 -26.79 5.36
N GLY A 283 -1.06 -27.53 4.57
CA GLY A 283 -2.31 -28.13 5.01
C GLY A 283 -2.81 -29.18 4.01
N SER A 284 -3.99 -29.71 4.33
CA SER A 284 -4.72 -30.68 3.51
C SER A 284 -6.17 -30.75 3.98
N GLY A 285 -7.04 -31.38 3.19
CA GLY A 285 -8.37 -31.75 3.66
C GLY A 285 -9.33 -30.58 3.83
N THR A 286 -9.34 -29.64 2.88
CA THR A 286 -10.25 -28.49 2.85
C THR A 286 -11.71 -28.89 2.62
N GLY A 287 -11.98 -30.11 2.13
CA GLY A 287 -13.29 -30.51 1.63
C GLY A 287 -13.66 -29.88 0.27
N ILE A 288 -12.73 -29.13 -0.34
CA ILE A 288 -12.91 -28.47 -1.63
C ILE A 288 -12.11 -29.24 -2.69
N GLU A 289 -12.79 -29.71 -3.73
CA GLU A 289 -12.13 -30.34 -4.88
C GLU A 289 -11.30 -29.31 -5.67
N PRO A 290 -10.16 -29.68 -6.29
CA PRO A 290 -9.33 -28.74 -7.04
C PRO A 290 -10.09 -27.90 -8.07
N LYS A 291 -11.01 -28.50 -8.84
CA LYS A 291 -11.84 -27.79 -9.85
C LYS A 291 -12.72 -26.67 -9.26
N SER A 292 -13.00 -26.74 -7.96
CA SER A 292 -13.84 -25.78 -7.25
C SER A 292 -13.03 -24.67 -6.58
N LEU A 293 -11.69 -24.72 -6.61
CA LEU A 293 -10.81 -23.74 -5.96
C LEU A 293 -11.15 -22.29 -6.37
N TYR A 294 -11.25 -22.00 -7.67
CA TYR A 294 -11.50 -20.65 -8.18
C TYR A 294 -12.75 -20.00 -7.58
N GLY A 295 -13.85 -20.77 -7.46
CA GLY A 295 -15.11 -20.30 -6.88
C GLY A 295 -15.12 -20.24 -5.35
N ASN A 296 -14.10 -20.77 -4.68
CA ASN A 296 -13.99 -20.82 -3.21
C ASN A 296 -12.87 -19.90 -2.67
N ILE A 297 -12.53 -18.85 -3.42
CA ILE A 297 -11.60 -17.82 -2.95
C ILE A 297 -12.39 -16.71 -2.25
N HIS A 298 -12.18 -16.55 -0.95
CA HIS A 298 -12.60 -15.36 -0.21
C HIS A 298 -11.61 -14.22 -0.47
N THR A 299 -12.13 -13.03 -0.80
CA THR A 299 -11.33 -11.82 -1.02
C THR A 299 -11.80 -10.71 -0.11
N TYR A 300 -10.90 -10.22 0.73
CA TYR A 300 -11.06 -8.99 1.50
C TYR A 300 -10.30 -7.86 0.78
N TYR A 301 -10.94 -6.71 0.63
CA TYR A 301 -10.36 -5.52 0.03
C TYR A 301 -10.33 -4.40 1.08
N TYR A 302 -9.21 -3.68 1.12
CA TYR A 302 -8.97 -2.59 2.06
C TYR A 302 -8.64 -1.32 1.27
N PRO A 303 -9.54 -0.31 1.24
CA PRO A 303 -9.39 0.86 0.39
C PRO A 303 -8.26 1.80 0.82
N GLU A 304 -7.73 2.54 -0.16
CA GLU A 304 -6.60 3.47 -0.02
C GLU A 304 -6.83 4.62 0.97
N ASP A 305 -8.07 5.06 1.16
CA ASP A 305 -8.45 6.21 2.02
C ASP A 305 -7.96 6.11 3.47
N TYR A 306 -7.60 4.91 3.91
CA TYR A 306 -7.22 4.60 5.30
C TYR A 306 -5.80 4.07 5.45
N LEU A 307 -5.02 4.13 4.36
CA LEU A 307 -3.69 3.59 4.25
C LEU A 307 -2.70 4.70 3.93
N THR A 308 -2.03 5.18 4.98
CA THR A 308 -0.91 6.10 4.85
C THR A 308 0.39 5.40 5.23
N GLY A 309 1.45 5.75 4.52
CA GLY A 309 2.78 5.24 4.74
C GLY A 309 3.80 6.35 4.91
N SER A 310 4.79 6.09 5.76
CA SER A 310 5.94 6.97 5.97
C SER A 310 7.17 6.13 6.27
N GLY A 311 8.35 6.70 6.07
CA GLY A 311 9.58 5.94 6.18
C GLY A 311 10.83 6.80 6.15
N SER A 312 11.98 6.13 6.18
CA SER A 312 13.28 6.80 6.12
C SER A 312 14.36 5.95 5.46
N PHE A 313 15.41 6.62 5.03
CA PHE A 313 16.67 6.03 4.64
C PHE A 313 17.64 6.10 5.82
N THR A 314 18.44 5.06 6.01
CA THR A 314 19.56 5.10 6.98
C THR A 314 20.54 6.23 6.66
N ALA A 315 20.65 6.58 5.38
CA ALA A 315 21.47 7.69 4.89
C ALA A 315 20.93 9.10 5.26
N GLY A 316 19.72 9.20 5.82
CA GLY A 316 19.16 10.45 6.36
C GLY A 316 17.98 11.03 5.60
N GLY A 317 17.61 10.49 4.43
CA GLY A 317 16.41 10.87 3.70
C GLY A 317 15.11 10.33 4.30
N THR A 318 13.98 10.81 3.83
CA THR A 318 12.63 10.46 4.31
C THR A 318 11.70 10.03 3.18
N PHE A 319 10.70 9.23 3.52
CA PHE A 319 9.53 8.97 2.67
C PHE A 319 8.29 9.64 3.25
N ASN A 320 7.55 10.34 2.38
CA ASN A 320 6.32 11.05 2.71
C ASN A 320 5.23 10.70 1.70
N ASP A 321 3.97 10.99 2.05
CA ASP A 321 2.81 10.81 1.16
C ASP A 321 2.70 9.36 0.62
N GLY A 322 3.06 8.38 1.46
CA GLY A 322 2.95 6.97 1.10
C GLY A 322 1.49 6.56 1.02
N LYS A 323 1.08 6.01 -0.12
CA LYS A 323 -0.30 5.58 -0.39
C LYS A 323 -0.31 4.27 -1.15
N ILE A 324 -1.35 3.48 -0.95
CA ILE A 324 -1.58 2.29 -1.78
C ILE A 324 -2.47 2.61 -2.99
N ASN A 325 -2.38 1.82 -4.05
CA ASN A 325 -3.20 2.02 -5.25
C ASN A 325 -4.55 1.30 -5.08
N GLN A 326 -5.62 2.06 -4.86
CA GLN A 326 -7.00 1.59 -4.67
C GLN A 326 -7.21 0.65 -3.49
N TYR A 327 -6.60 -0.53 -3.48
CA TYR A 327 -6.83 -1.58 -2.49
C TYR A 327 -5.56 -2.34 -2.08
N LEU A 328 -5.53 -2.73 -0.81
CA LEU A 328 -4.81 -3.92 -0.36
C LEU A 328 -5.79 -5.08 -0.44
N TYR A 329 -5.39 -6.16 -1.10
CA TYR A 329 -6.18 -7.37 -1.19
C TYR A 329 -5.60 -8.44 -0.28
N GLN A 330 -6.46 -9.08 0.50
CA GLN A 330 -6.16 -10.30 1.24
C GLN A 330 -7.08 -11.40 0.72
N ARG A 331 -6.53 -12.57 0.37
CA ARG A 331 -7.30 -13.69 -0.18
C ARG A 331 -6.97 -14.98 0.53
N ASN A 332 -7.96 -15.86 0.66
CA ASN A 332 -7.81 -17.22 1.18
C ASN A 332 -8.79 -18.19 0.53
N ILE A 333 -8.47 -19.47 0.66
CA ILE A 333 -9.42 -20.55 0.39
C ILE A 333 -10.47 -20.54 1.51
N ALA A 334 -11.76 -20.68 1.16
CA ALA A 334 -12.85 -20.74 2.12
C ALA A 334 -12.59 -21.77 3.23
N GLY A 335 -12.87 -21.40 4.49
CA GLY A 335 -12.60 -22.23 5.65
C GLY A 335 -11.11 -22.42 6.00
N GLN A 336 -10.19 -21.79 5.26
CA GLN A 336 -8.75 -21.79 5.56
C GLN A 336 -8.32 -20.42 6.08
N HIS A 337 -7.71 -20.38 7.27
CA HIS A 337 -7.22 -19.14 7.89
C HIS A 337 -5.75 -18.84 7.52
N TRP A 338 -5.44 -18.99 6.24
CA TRP A 338 -4.15 -18.63 5.66
C TRP A 338 -4.38 -18.32 4.17
N GLY A 339 -3.50 -17.52 3.60
CA GLY A 339 -3.59 -17.20 2.18
C GLY A 339 -2.55 -16.19 1.72
N ILE A 340 -2.91 -15.38 0.73
CA ILE A 340 -2.02 -14.42 0.07
C ILE A 340 -2.54 -13.00 0.21
N TRP A 341 -1.68 -12.03 -0.02
CA TRP A 341 -2.07 -10.63 -0.14
C TRP A 341 -1.22 -9.92 -1.19
N ASP A 342 -1.77 -8.86 -1.77
CA ASP A 342 -1.05 -7.98 -2.68
C ASP A 342 -1.54 -6.53 -2.58
N THR A 343 -0.65 -5.60 -2.88
CA THR A 343 -0.97 -4.19 -3.08
C THR A 343 0.12 -3.52 -3.90
N GLN A 344 -0.13 -2.29 -4.33
CA GLN A 344 0.89 -1.42 -4.91
C GLN A 344 1.02 -0.22 -3.98
N LEU A 345 2.24 0.27 -3.77
CA LEU A 345 2.54 1.43 -2.93
C LEU A 345 3.32 2.46 -3.72
N GLY A 346 2.85 3.71 -3.70
CA GLY A 346 3.56 4.90 -4.16
C GLY A 346 3.97 5.78 -2.98
N ALA A 347 5.09 6.49 -3.10
CA ALA A 347 5.53 7.47 -2.11
C ALA A 347 6.43 8.56 -2.73
N LYS A 348 6.52 9.71 -2.05
CA LYS A 348 7.55 10.73 -2.32
C LYS A 348 8.75 10.50 -1.41
N TYR A 349 9.93 10.87 -1.87
CA TYR A 349 11.13 10.85 -1.05
C TYR A 349 11.92 12.15 -1.14
N GLU A 350 12.73 12.44 -0.12
CA GLU A 350 13.58 13.63 -0.06
C GLU A 350 14.85 13.35 0.74
N GLY A 351 15.87 14.19 0.58
CA GLY A 351 17.16 14.05 1.25
C GLY A 351 18.03 12.93 0.68
N THR A 352 19.01 12.50 1.49
CA THR A 352 20.02 11.51 1.07
C THR A 352 19.43 10.09 1.05
N THR A 353 19.53 9.43 -0.10
CA THR A 353 19.03 8.07 -0.31
C THR A 353 20.14 7.03 -0.14
N GLY A 354 19.75 5.76 0.03
CA GLY A 354 20.67 4.63 0.18
C GLY A 354 19.92 3.30 0.09
N SER A 355 20.67 2.19 -0.08
CA SER A 355 20.05 0.86 -0.22
C SER A 355 19.34 0.37 1.05
N ASP A 356 19.74 0.89 2.21
CA ASP A 356 19.08 0.63 3.48
C ASP A 356 18.01 1.69 3.75
N TRP A 357 16.76 1.25 3.70
CA TRP A 357 15.60 2.10 3.90
C TRP A 357 14.45 1.34 4.56
N ASN A 358 13.45 2.04 5.06
CA ASN A 358 12.27 1.44 5.62
C ASN A 358 11.02 2.26 5.29
N ILE A 359 9.89 1.59 5.10
CA ILE A 359 8.57 2.22 5.03
C ILE A 359 7.62 1.41 5.88
N SER A 360 6.84 2.10 6.72
CA SER A 360 5.74 1.53 7.47
C SER A 360 4.44 2.01 6.85
N PHE A 361 3.47 1.12 6.65
CA PHE A 361 2.11 1.51 6.28
C PHE A 361 1.09 0.68 7.08
N SER A 362 -0.01 1.34 7.44
CA SER A 362 -1.03 0.77 8.32
C SER A 362 -2.41 1.02 7.74
N ASN A 363 -3.24 -0.02 7.68
CA ASN A 363 -4.67 0.14 7.52
C ASN A 363 -5.30 0.23 8.92
N ASN A 364 -5.80 1.42 9.26
CA ASN A 364 -6.60 1.64 10.47
C ASN A 364 -8.10 1.74 10.15
N TYR A 365 -8.51 1.23 8.98
CA TYR A 365 -9.89 1.27 8.55
C TYR A 365 -10.74 0.46 9.54
N TYR A 366 -11.77 1.13 10.03
CA TYR A 366 -12.88 0.57 10.78
C TYR A 366 -12.77 0.30 12.29
N THR A 367 -11.72 0.68 13.01
CA THR A 367 -11.57 0.42 14.48
C THR A 367 -11.67 -1.06 14.95
N TYR A 368 -12.12 -1.98 14.08
CA TYR A 368 -12.34 -3.40 14.33
C TYR A 368 -11.42 -4.29 13.53
N ARG A 369 -10.61 -3.75 12.60
CA ARG A 369 -9.62 -4.52 11.86
C ARG A 369 -8.35 -3.70 11.69
N ILE A 370 -7.21 -4.37 11.81
CA ILE A 370 -5.89 -3.76 11.69
C ILE A 370 -5.06 -4.60 10.74
N ASN A 371 -4.38 -3.96 9.81
CA ASN A 371 -3.26 -4.56 9.08
C ASN A 371 -2.09 -3.59 9.09
N GLN A 372 -0.93 -4.04 9.55
CA GLN A 372 0.31 -3.28 9.58
C GLN A 372 1.36 -4.00 8.74
N PHE A 373 2.13 -3.23 7.98
CA PHE A 373 3.24 -3.72 7.18
C PHE A 373 4.48 -2.86 7.38
N GLU A 374 5.62 -3.53 7.50
CA GLU A 374 6.94 -2.96 7.67
C GLU A 374 7.82 -3.45 6.52
N VAL A 375 8.20 -2.54 5.65
CA VAL A 375 9.16 -2.80 4.59
C VAL A 375 10.56 -2.49 5.10
N THR A 376 11.48 -3.43 4.93
CA THR A 376 12.92 -3.21 5.08
C THR A 376 13.57 -3.31 3.70
N GLY A 377 14.03 -2.17 3.19
CA GLY A 377 14.75 -2.01 1.95
C GLY A 377 16.11 -2.70 1.96
N THR A 378 16.48 -3.24 0.82
CA THR A 378 17.74 -3.96 0.56
C THR A 378 18.44 -3.47 -0.71
N GLN A 379 17.72 -2.71 -1.53
CA GLN A 379 18.24 -2.12 -2.76
C GLN A 379 17.57 -0.77 -2.99
N TRP A 380 18.38 0.19 -3.43
CA TRP A 380 17.98 1.45 -4.00
C TRP A 380 19.05 1.89 -4.99
N SER A 381 19.00 1.34 -6.20
CA SER A 381 20.01 1.60 -7.24
C SER A 381 19.38 1.42 -8.62
N ASP A 382 19.96 2.08 -9.62
CA ASP A 382 19.60 1.87 -11.03
C ASP A 382 18.10 2.08 -11.33
N LYS A 383 17.48 3.02 -10.58
CA LYS A 383 16.02 3.30 -10.61
C LYS A 383 15.15 2.12 -10.15
N THR A 384 15.73 1.13 -9.49
CA THR A 384 15.05 -0.03 -8.92
C THR A 384 15.15 -0.05 -7.40
N LEU A 385 14.16 -0.66 -6.75
CA LEU A 385 14.15 -0.86 -5.31
C LEU A 385 13.63 -2.26 -4.98
N SER A 386 14.13 -2.81 -3.88
CA SER A 386 13.67 -4.09 -3.33
C SER A 386 13.71 -4.09 -1.82
N GLY A 387 12.83 -4.86 -1.20
CA GLY A 387 12.77 -5.01 0.25
C GLY A 387 11.96 -6.22 0.69
N LYS A 388 12.07 -6.53 1.98
CA LYS A 388 11.27 -7.56 2.65
C LYS A 388 10.13 -6.91 3.41
N VAL A 389 8.97 -7.53 3.39
CA VAL A 389 7.79 -7.08 4.12
C VAL A 389 7.51 -8.04 5.26
N TYR A 390 7.43 -7.49 6.47
CA TYR A 390 6.90 -8.19 7.64
C TYR A 390 5.74 -7.40 8.18
N GLY A 391 4.69 -8.08 8.64
CA GLY A 391 3.50 -7.41 9.10
C GLY A 391 2.65 -8.30 9.98
N TYR A 392 1.54 -7.73 10.41
CA TYR A 392 0.57 -8.40 11.25
C TYR A 392 -0.82 -7.85 10.98
N GLY A 393 -1.85 -8.62 11.35
CA GLY A 393 -3.20 -8.12 11.35
C GLY A 393 -4.09 -8.82 12.37
N GLY A 394 -5.25 -8.23 12.63
CA GLY A 394 -6.22 -8.74 13.58
C GLY A 394 -7.62 -8.21 13.27
N ASP A 395 -8.63 -9.01 13.62
CA ASP A 395 -10.04 -8.71 13.36
C ASP A 395 -10.92 -8.91 14.60
N ALA A 396 -11.86 -7.98 14.80
CA ALA A 396 -12.94 -8.02 15.78
C ALA A 396 -14.21 -7.41 15.18
N SER A 397 -14.55 -7.82 13.94
CA SER A 397 -15.67 -7.29 13.16
C SER A 397 -17.01 -7.25 13.91
N TYR A 398 -17.89 -6.33 13.51
CA TYR A 398 -19.25 -6.19 14.06
C TYR A 398 -20.14 -7.40 13.75
N THR A 399 -19.97 -7.99 12.58
CA THR A 399 -20.61 -9.25 12.19
C THR A 399 -19.55 -10.34 12.20
N GLU A 400 -19.82 -11.41 12.93
CA GLU A 400 -18.91 -12.55 13.01
C GLU A 400 -18.62 -13.07 11.61
N ASN A 401 -17.33 -13.11 11.26
CA ASN A 401 -16.83 -13.75 10.07
C ASN A 401 -15.71 -14.72 10.46
N GLU A 402 -15.20 -15.48 9.49
CA GLU A 402 -14.17 -16.50 9.70
C GLU A 402 -12.89 -15.96 10.38
N LEU A 403 -12.62 -14.66 10.33
CA LEU A 403 -11.44 -14.02 10.96
C LEU A 403 -11.73 -13.35 12.31
N THR A 404 -12.99 -13.24 12.73
CA THR A 404 -13.35 -12.52 13.96
C THR A 404 -12.70 -13.15 15.20
N GLY A 405 -12.03 -12.32 15.99
CA GLY A 405 -11.28 -12.73 17.17
C GLY A 405 -9.92 -13.37 16.85
N LYS A 406 -9.42 -13.26 15.61
CA LYS A 406 -8.15 -13.85 15.18
C LYS A 406 -7.10 -12.78 14.89
N THR A 407 -5.84 -13.19 15.00
CA THR A 407 -4.67 -12.43 14.56
C THR A 407 -3.87 -13.25 13.55
N TRP A 408 -3.01 -12.59 12.77
CA TRP A 408 -2.17 -13.25 11.77
C TRP A 408 -0.85 -12.51 11.58
N ILE A 409 0.12 -13.22 11.01
CA ILE A 409 1.36 -12.64 10.47
C ILE A 409 1.23 -12.40 8.96
N ASN A 410 1.94 -11.39 8.46
CA ASN A 410 2.13 -11.15 7.03
C ASN A 410 3.63 -11.23 6.72
N VAL A 411 4.00 -11.95 5.65
CA VAL A 411 5.38 -12.01 5.14
C VAL A 411 5.35 -11.88 3.63
N GLY A 412 6.18 -11.02 3.06
CA GLY A 412 6.21 -10.82 1.62
C GLY A 412 7.45 -10.06 1.17
N ASP A 413 7.37 -9.58 -0.06
CA ASP A 413 8.42 -8.83 -0.72
C ASP A 413 7.85 -7.57 -1.33
N ALA A 414 8.64 -6.51 -1.30
CA ALA A 414 8.37 -5.26 -1.99
C ALA A 414 9.44 -5.08 -3.07
N PHE A 415 9.03 -4.72 -4.28
CA PHE A 415 9.96 -4.43 -5.37
C PHE A 415 9.32 -3.46 -6.35
N GLY A 416 10.13 -2.64 -7.00
CA GLY A 416 9.60 -1.55 -7.80
C GLY A 416 10.67 -0.64 -8.35
N THR A 417 10.26 0.61 -8.56
CA THR A 417 11.03 1.60 -9.31
C THR A 417 10.97 2.95 -8.63
N TYR A 418 11.98 3.78 -8.82
CA TYR A 418 11.95 5.17 -8.38
C TYR A 418 12.41 6.12 -9.49
N ASN A 419 11.86 7.34 -9.48
CA ASN A 419 12.21 8.40 -10.40
C ASN A 419 12.97 9.52 -9.66
N PRO A 420 14.29 9.68 -9.93
CA PRO A 420 15.10 10.73 -9.31
C PRO A 420 14.74 12.15 -9.72
N ASN A 421 14.10 12.35 -10.87
CA ASN A 421 13.74 13.69 -11.35
C ASN A 421 12.51 14.25 -10.61
N SER A 422 11.56 13.38 -10.25
CA SER A 422 10.34 13.74 -9.51
C SER A 422 10.41 13.40 -8.02
N SER A 423 11.47 12.74 -7.58
CA SER A 423 11.63 12.17 -6.23
C SER A 423 10.44 11.34 -5.78
N THR A 424 9.99 10.43 -6.66
CA THR A 424 8.86 9.52 -6.40
C THR A 424 9.31 8.06 -6.51
N MET A 425 8.64 7.18 -5.77
CA MET A 425 8.80 5.73 -5.88
C MET A 425 7.45 5.07 -6.07
N GLN A 426 7.48 3.89 -6.69
CA GLN A 426 6.34 3.00 -6.80
C GLN A 426 6.83 1.56 -6.63
N SER A 427 6.00 0.72 -6.04
CA SER A 427 6.33 -0.66 -5.76
C SER A 427 5.10 -1.54 -5.82
N VAL A 428 5.32 -2.80 -6.16
CA VAL A 428 4.37 -3.88 -5.92
C VAL A 428 4.84 -4.62 -4.68
N MET A 429 3.86 -4.99 -3.85
CA MET A 429 4.07 -5.87 -2.73
C MET A 429 3.16 -7.08 -2.86
N VAL A 430 3.76 -8.26 -2.72
CA VAL A 430 3.04 -9.53 -2.76
C VAL A 430 3.56 -10.41 -1.62
N GLY A 431 2.66 -11.16 -1.01
CA GLY A 431 3.03 -11.97 0.14
C GLY A 431 2.00 -12.98 0.56
N LYS A 432 2.28 -13.56 1.72
CA LYS A 432 1.55 -14.63 2.39
C LYS A 432 1.08 -14.12 3.75
N TRP A 433 -0.06 -14.62 4.21
CA TRP A 433 -0.54 -14.42 5.57
C TRP A 433 -0.98 -15.74 6.19
N ILE A 434 -0.74 -15.91 7.49
CA ILE A 434 -1.08 -17.13 8.24
C ILE A 434 -1.61 -16.71 9.60
N GLU A 435 -2.79 -17.22 9.97
CA GLU A 435 -3.38 -17.04 11.31
C GLU A 435 -2.43 -17.53 12.41
N THR A 436 -2.42 -16.82 13.52
CA THR A 436 -1.44 -16.97 14.60
C THR A 436 -1.35 -18.39 15.13
N ASN A 437 -2.46 -19.04 15.50
CA ASN A 437 -2.42 -20.41 16.00
C ASN A 437 -1.98 -21.40 14.91
N LYS A 438 -2.42 -21.21 13.66
CA LYS A 438 -1.95 -22.02 12.53
C LYS A 438 -0.45 -21.86 12.29
N PHE A 439 0.09 -20.65 12.41
CA PHE A 439 1.52 -20.39 12.31
C PHE A 439 2.29 -21.10 13.43
N LEU A 440 1.81 -21.00 14.68
CA LEU A 440 2.44 -21.66 15.82
C LEU A 440 2.37 -23.20 15.71
N ASP A 441 1.27 -23.75 15.19
CA ASP A 441 1.14 -25.17 14.84
C ASP A 441 2.18 -25.58 13.79
N LEU A 442 2.33 -24.79 12.71
CA LEU A 442 3.33 -25.06 11.67
C LEU A 442 4.77 -24.96 12.20
N VAL A 443 5.07 -24.04 13.13
CA VAL A 443 6.38 -23.97 13.78
C VAL A 443 6.73 -25.28 14.51
N ILE A 444 5.75 -25.94 15.11
CA ILE A 444 5.96 -27.18 15.88
C ILE A 444 5.95 -28.40 14.94
N ASN A 445 4.98 -28.47 14.04
CA ASN A 445 4.64 -29.70 13.31
C ASN A 445 5.16 -29.71 11.87
N ASN A 446 5.52 -28.57 11.29
CA ASN A 446 5.98 -28.47 9.90
C ASN A 446 6.89 -27.24 9.65
N GLN A 447 7.90 -27.05 10.51
CA GLN A 447 8.79 -25.89 10.44
C GLN A 447 9.55 -25.83 9.10
N ALA A 448 9.86 -26.99 8.52
CA ALA A 448 10.55 -27.11 7.22
C ALA A 448 9.77 -26.42 6.08
N ALA A 449 8.43 -26.52 6.07
CA ALA A 449 7.61 -25.81 5.10
C ALA A 449 7.72 -24.28 5.27
N LEU A 450 7.72 -23.77 6.51
CA LEU A 450 7.91 -22.34 6.78
C LEU A 450 9.30 -21.86 6.34
N GLN A 451 10.34 -22.66 6.56
CA GLN A 451 11.70 -22.38 6.09
C GLN A 451 11.79 -22.32 4.56
N GLN A 452 11.15 -23.27 3.86
CA GLN A 452 11.09 -23.27 2.40
C GLN A 452 10.39 -22.02 1.86
N LEU A 453 9.34 -21.55 2.55
CA LEU A 453 8.60 -20.32 2.21
C LEU A 453 9.32 -19.03 2.65
N ASN A 454 10.50 -19.17 3.26
CA ASN A 454 11.29 -18.09 3.84
C ASN A 454 10.52 -17.26 4.89
N ILE A 455 9.63 -17.91 5.64
CA ILE A 455 8.90 -17.32 6.76
C ILE A 455 9.76 -17.45 8.03
N PRO A 456 10.02 -16.37 8.78
CA PRO A 456 10.74 -16.46 10.05
C PRO A 456 10.02 -17.40 11.01
N CYS A 457 10.64 -18.52 11.35
CA CYS A 457 10.00 -19.59 12.13
C CYS A 457 10.94 -20.25 13.15
N VAL A 458 12.21 -19.83 13.19
CA VAL A 458 13.16 -20.27 14.22
C VAL A 458 12.96 -19.39 15.45
N SER A 459 12.53 -19.99 16.56
CA SER A 459 12.37 -19.28 17.83
C SER A 459 13.75 -18.84 18.35
N VAL A 460 13.96 -17.54 18.48
CA VAL A 460 15.22 -16.94 18.96
C VAL A 460 15.11 -16.32 20.34
N GLY A 461 13.89 -16.15 20.86
CA GLY A 461 13.63 -15.64 22.20
C GLY A 461 12.19 -15.88 22.62
N LYS A 462 11.94 -15.83 23.93
CA LYS A 462 10.62 -16.05 24.52
C LYS A 462 10.43 -15.16 25.76
N ALA A 463 9.21 -14.68 25.97
CA ALA A 463 8.85 -13.91 27.16
C ALA A 463 7.41 -14.19 27.60
N ASP A 464 7.13 -13.97 28.88
CA ASP A 464 5.80 -13.79 29.42
C ASP A 464 5.66 -12.33 29.86
N LEU A 465 4.55 -11.69 29.50
CA LEU A 465 4.27 -10.29 29.82
C LEU A 465 2.95 -10.20 30.56
N SER A 466 2.90 -9.48 31.67
CA SER A 466 1.66 -9.27 32.40
C SER A 466 1.53 -7.85 32.95
N GLY A 467 0.30 -7.45 33.24
CA GLY A 467 -0.01 -6.15 33.80
C GLY A 467 -1.47 -6.04 34.24
N SER A 468 -1.77 -4.97 34.98
CA SER A 468 -3.12 -4.67 35.45
C SER A 468 -3.40 -3.17 35.38
N GLY A 469 -4.63 -2.80 35.04
CA GLY A 469 -5.06 -1.42 34.86
C GLY A 469 -6.27 -1.36 33.92
N ASN A 470 -6.88 -0.19 33.76
CA ASN A 470 -8.00 0.00 32.84
C ASN A 470 -9.14 -1.04 33.00
N ASN A 471 -9.49 -1.38 34.26
CA ASN A 471 -10.46 -2.43 34.62
C ASN A 471 -10.10 -3.85 34.16
N MET A 472 -8.83 -4.13 33.87
CA MET A 472 -8.36 -5.42 33.36
C MET A 472 -7.11 -5.92 34.09
N THR A 473 -6.95 -7.24 34.11
CA THR A 473 -5.66 -7.91 34.23
C THR A 473 -5.34 -8.55 32.88
N VAL A 474 -4.12 -8.43 32.39
CA VAL A 474 -3.70 -8.93 31.08
C VAL A 474 -2.47 -9.80 31.26
N SER A 475 -2.46 -10.97 30.65
CA SER A 475 -1.31 -11.87 30.54
C SER A 475 -1.14 -12.29 29.08
N MET A 476 0.05 -12.04 28.52
CA MET A 476 0.52 -12.58 27.25
C MET A 476 1.57 -13.63 27.58
N ASN A 477 1.16 -14.89 27.55
CA ASN A 477 2.03 -16.02 27.88
C ASN A 477 2.66 -16.59 26.61
N ASN A 478 3.87 -17.12 26.71
CA ASN A 478 4.60 -17.73 25.62
C ASN A 478 4.73 -16.82 24.38
N VAL A 479 5.07 -15.54 24.59
CA VAL A 479 5.40 -14.62 23.51
C VAL A 479 6.71 -15.08 22.87
N MET A 480 6.63 -15.70 21.70
CA MET A 480 7.78 -16.23 20.98
C MET A 480 8.22 -15.25 19.90
N PHE A 481 9.53 -15.02 19.80
CA PHE A 481 10.18 -14.17 18.82
C PHE A 481 10.90 -15.03 17.79
N PHE A 482 10.66 -14.74 16.51
CA PHE A 482 11.08 -15.59 15.40
C PHE A 482 12.02 -14.88 14.42
N ALA A 483 13.03 -15.61 13.95
CA ALA A 483 13.93 -15.21 12.87
C ALA A 483 14.03 -16.33 11.81
N ASN A 484 14.74 -16.06 10.71
CA ASN A 484 15.00 -17.07 9.67
C ASN A 484 16.07 -18.09 10.09
N SER A 485 16.91 -17.75 11.07
CA SER A 485 17.98 -18.60 11.56
C SER A 485 18.26 -18.35 13.04
N SER A 486 18.88 -19.34 13.71
CA SER A 486 19.33 -19.20 15.10
C SER A 486 20.31 -18.04 15.26
N GLY A 487 20.21 -17.30 16.37
CA GLY A 487 21.09 -16.16 16.67
C GLY A 487 20.83 -14.87 15.87
N ALA A 488 19.95 -14.90 14.87
CA ALA A 488 19.58 -13.71 14.13
C ALA A 488 18.59 -12.83 14.92
N VAL A 489 18.61 -11.53 14.62
CA VAL A 489 17.66 -10.55 15.14
C VAL A 489 16.23 -10.98 14.76
N PRO A 490 15.28 -11.01 15.72
CA PRO A 490 13.90 -11.39 15.42
C PRO A 490 13.25 -10.44 14.41
N LYS A 491 12.31 -10.97 13.62
CA LYS A 491 11.56 -10.23 12.58
C LYS A 491 10.07 -10.15 12.89
N ILE A 492 9.54 -11.21 13.49
CA ILE A 492 8.14 -11.31 13.92
C ILE A 492 8.05 -11.93 15.30
N TRP A 493 6.93 -11.75 15.97
CA TRP A 493 6.60 -12.44 17.20
C TRP A 493 5.14 -12.88 17.20
N ALA A 494 4.84 -13.92 17.97
CA ALA A 494 3.48 -14.45 18.09
C ALA A 494 3.24 -15.12 19.44
N THR A 495 1.99 -15.08 19.90
CA THR A 495 1.47 -15.89 21.01
C THR A 495 0.03 -16.33 20.74
N GLY A 496 -0.23 -17.60 21.04
CA GLY A 496 -1.59 -18.17 21.05
C GLY A 496 -2.30 -18.02 22.39
N ASN A 497 -1.71 -17.32 23.37
CA ASN A 497 -2.16 -17.31 24.75
C ASN A 497 -2.15 -15.90 25.36
N VAL A 498 -3.09 -15.07 24.89
CA VAL A 498 -3.47 -13.82 25.57
C VAL A 498 -4.69 -14.11 26.42
N ASN A 499 -4.65 -13.81 27.70
CA ASN A 499 -5.76 -14.05 28.62
C ASN A 499 -5.80 -13.01 29.74
N GLY A 500 -6.93 -12.93 30.43
CA GLY A 500 -7.07 -12.03 31.56
C GLY A 500 -8.48 -11.95 32.12
N GLY A 501 -8.60 -11.25 33.25
CA GLY A 501 -9.88 -10.90 33.87
C GLY A 501 -10.24 -9.44 33.64
N TYR A 502 -11.51 -9.10 33.77
CA TYR A 502 -11.95 -7.70 33.76
C TYR A 502 -13.00 -7.45 34.85
N THR A 503 -13.05 -6.23 35.38
CA THR A 503 -14.03 -5.82 36.40
C THR A 503 -15.07 -4.83 35.85
N GLY A 504 -14.86 -4.35 34.63
CA GLY A 504 -15.76 -3.44 33.91
C GLY A 504 -15.27 -3.23 32.49
N THR A 505 -15.98 -2.41 31.71
CA THR A 505 -15.58 -2.08 30.33
C THR A 505 -14.28 -1.29 30.33
N PRO A 506 -13.22 -1.75 29.62
CA PRO A 506 -11.98 -1.00 29.47
C PRO A 506 -12.15 0.20 28.53
N SER A 507 -11.44 1.30 28.83
CA SER A 507 -11.36 2.49 27.99
C SER A 507 -10.41 2.27 26.81
N THR A 508 -10.75 2.83 25.65
CA THR A 508 -9.88 2.81 24.45
C THR A 508 -8.73 3.82 24.51
N SER A 509 -8.71 4.69 25.52
CA SER A 509 -7.73 5.78 25.66
C SER A 509 -6.71 5.53 26.77
N VAL A 510 -6.80 4.41 27.49
CA VAL A 510 -5.92 4.09 28.63
C VAL A 510 -5.21 2.77 28.37
N PRO A 511 -3.88 2.74 28.22
CA PRO A 511 -3.14 1.50 28.06
C PRO A 511 -3.06 0.71 29.38
N VAL A 512 -2.92 -0.62 29.26
CA VAL A 512 -2.40 -1.47 30.34
C VAL A 512 -0.91 -1.68 30.09
N ALA A 513 -0.07 -1.17 30.97
CA ALA A 513 1.37 -1.40 30.90
C ALA A 513 1.67 -2.88 31.24
N LEU A 514 2.40 -3.55 30.37
CA LEU A 514 2.84 -4.93 30.53
C LEU A 514 4.35 -4.97 30.78
N SER A 515 4.79 -5.89 31.62
CA SER A 515 6.21 -6.16 31.84
C SER A 515 6.45 -7.63 32.16
N GLY A 516 7.68 -8.09 31.88
CA GLY A 516 8.12 -9.44 32.18
C GLY A 516 9.33 -9.84 31.35
N ASN A 517 10.17 -10.74 31.89
CA ASN A 517 11.40 -11.23 31.24
C ASN A 517 12.34 -10.13 30.70
N GLY A 518 12.40 -8.96 31.34
CA GLY A 518 13.25 -7.84 30.90
C GLY A 518 12.70 -7.05 29.70
N LEU A 519 11.43 -7.29 29.35
CA LEU A 519 10.69 -6.57 28.31
C LEU A 519 9.53 -5.78 28.94
N SER A 520 9.12 -4.72 28.25
CA SER A 520 7.91 -3.94 28.54
C SER A 520 7.15 -3.65 27.25
N ALA A 521 5.83 -3.42 27.36
CA ALA A 521 4.97 -2.98 26.25
C ALA A 521 3.67 -2.36 26.78
N ASN A 522 2.93 -1.66 25.92
CA ASN A 522 1.60 -1.14 26.21
C ASN A 522 0.53 -1.97 25.48
N PHE A 523 -0.46 -2.46 26.22
CA PHE A 523 -1.65 -3.12 25.67
C PHE A 523 -2.81 -2.12 25.59
N ASN A 524 -3.18 -1.74 24.38
CA ASN A 524 -4.13 -0.66 24.12
C ASN A 524 -5.41 -1.21 23.52
N ILE A 525 -6.51 -1.23 24.28
CA ILE A 525 -7.81 -1.63 23.74
C ILE A 525 -8.21 -0.67 22.61
N LYS A 526 -8.51 -1.23 21.44
CA LYS A 526 -9.12 -0.51 20.31
C LYS A 526 -10.62 -0.77 20.24
N ARG A 527 -11.03 -1.97 20.65
CA ARG A 527 -12.43 -2.38 20.66
C ARG A 527 -12.68 -3.37 21.79
N TRP A 528 -13.82 -3.19 22.45
CA TRP A 528 -14.35 -4.12 23.44
C TRP A 528 -15.86 -4.21 23.25
N SER A 529 -16.37 -5.35 22.75
CA SER A 529 -17.79 -5.52 22.46
C SER A 529 -18.34 -6.74 23.18
N THR A 530 -19.14 -6.50 24.22
CA THR A 530 -19.91 -7.53 24.91
C THR A 530 -21.14 -7.99 24.11
N THR A 531 -21.55 -7.23 23.08
CA THR A 531 -22.61 -7.66 22.15
C THR A 531 -22.13 -8.78 21.23
N THR A 532 -20.91 -8.64 20.71
CA THR A 532 -20.31 -9.61 19.77
C THR A 532 -19.28 -10.51 20.45
N ASN A 533 -19.14 -10.40 21.77
CA ASN A 533 -18.19 -11.13 22.61
C ASN A 533 -16.76 -11.12 22.06
N ASN A 534 -16.30 -10.00 21.50
CA ASN A 534 -14.97 -9.87 20.91
C ASN A 534 -14.25 -8.60 21.34
N TRP A 535 -12.92 -8.65 21.21
CA TRP A 535 -12.04 -7.53 21.52
C TRP A 535 -10.90 -7.42 20.52
N LEU A 536 -10.36 -6.21 20.40
CA LEU A 536 -9.17 -5.88 19.60
C LEU A 536 -8.28 -4.94 20.40
N ALA A 537 -6.98 -5.17 20.36
CA ALA A 537 -5.98 -4.32 21.01
C ALA A 537 -4.73 -4.14 20.14
N THR A 538 -4.05 -3.02 20.29
CA THR A 538 -2.68 -2.85 19.75
C THR A 538 -1.66 -3.01 20.86
N ILE A 539 -0.54 -3.66 20.54
CA ILE A 539 0.64 -3.73 21.38
C ILE A 539 1.63 -2.70 20.84
N THR A 540 1.95 -1.68 21.66
CA THR A 540 2.85 -0.58 21.27
C THR A 540 4.00 -0.45 22.26
N ASP A 541 5.04 0.30 21.87
CA ASP A 541 6.18 0.64 22.73
C ASP A 541 6.88 -0.58 23.33
N GLY A 542 6.79 -1.72 22.64
CA GLY A 542 7.45 -2.95 23.03
C GLY A 542 8.95 -2.75 22.95
N THR A 543 9.66 -2.85 24.06
CA THR A 543 11.11 -2.68 24.14
C THR A 543 11.72 -3.52 25.26
N GLY A 544 13.03 -3.74 25.19
CA GLY A 544 13.80 -4.40 26.25
C GLY A 544 14.91 -5.25 25.68
N ASN A 545 15.45 -6.16 26.51
CA ASN A 545 16.48 -7.10 26.09
C ASN A 545 15.96 -8.53 26.14
N LEU A 546 16.05 -9.25 25.02
CA LEU A 546 15.89 -10.69 25.03
C LEU A 546 17.14 -11.35 25.62
N SER A 547 16.91 -12.36 26.46
CA SER A 547 17.94 -13.20 27.07
C SER A 547 17.42 -14.63 27.22
N GLY A 548 18.33 -15.61 27.25
CA GLY A 548 17.98 -17.03 27.44
C GLY A 548 17.49 -17.77 26.18
N GLY A 549 17.46 -17.10 25.02
CA GLY A 549 17.25 -17.71 23.70
C GLY A 549 18.55 -17.77 22.88
N SER A 550 18.44 -18.10 21.59
CA SER A 550 19.60 -18.07 20.70
C SER A 550 20.02 -16.66 20.30
N TYR A 551 19.11 -15.69 20.34
CA TYR A 551 19.41 -14.26 20.24
C TYR A 551 19.47 -13.64 21.64
N THR A 552 20.49 -12.82 21.88
CA THR A 552 20.64 -12.01 23.09
C THR A 552 20.94 -10.58 22.68
N GLY A 553 20.11 -9.64 23.11
CA GLY A 553 20.26 -8.24 22.74
C GLY A 553 18.96 -7.45 22.82
N ALA A 554 19.07 -6.17 22.48
CA ALA A 554 17.93 -5.28 22.43
C ALA A 554 16.92 -5.74 21.38
N VAL A 555 15.64 -5.55 21.69
CA VAL A 555 14.53 -5.76 20.77
C VAL A 555 13.54 -4.60 20.91
N SER A 556 12.97 -4.17 19.78
CA SER A 556 11.73 -3.40 19.75
C SER A 556 10.65 -4.19 19.05
N PHE A 557 9.43 -4.16 19.57
CA PHE A 557 8.31 -4.91 19.02
C PHE A 557 6.99 -4.16 19.13
N LYS A 558 6.09 -4.46 18.20
CA LYS A 558 4.71 -3.96 18.16
C LYS A 558 3.83 -4.99 17.49
N GLY A 559 2.52 -4.93 17.73
CA GLY A 559 1.61 -5.93 17.19
C GLY A 559 0.15 -5.63 17.45
N VAL A 560 -0.67 -6.66 17.26
CA VAL A 560 -2.11 -6.63 17.48
C VAL A 560 -2.51 -7.87 18.26
N GLY A 561 -3.48 -7.71 19.15
CA GLY A 561 -4.17 -8.79 19.85
C GLY A 561 -5.65 -8.78 19.51
N ALA A 562 -6.25 -9.96 19.37
CA ALA A 562 -7.68 -10.12 19.16
C ALA A 562 -8.17 -11.40 19.81
N GLY A 563 -9.45 -11.43 20.17
CA GLY A 563 -10.02 -12.62 20.77
C GLY A 563 -11.46 -12.45 21.24
N THR A 564 -11.85 -13.29 22.20
CA THR A 564 -13.22 -13.41 22.70
C THR A 564 -13.34 -12.97 24.16
N ILE A 565 -14.55 -12.54 24.51
CA ILE A 565 -14.96 -12.15 25.87
C ILE A 565 -15.91 -13.21 26.42
N ASN A 566 -15.65 -13.66 27.64
CA ASN A 566 -16.54 -14.51 28.41
C ASN A 566 -17.17 -13.68 29.54
N GLN A 567 -18.44 -13.30 29.32
CA GLN A 567 -19.19 -12.46 30.25
C GLN A 567 -19.62 -13.17 31.54
N THR A 568 -19.77 -14.49 31.50
CA THR A 568 -20.16 -15.27 32.69
C THR A 568 -19.06 -15.27 33.74
N ASN A 569 -17.81 -15.39 33.29
CA ASN A 569 -16.65 -15.49 34.17
C ASN A 569 -15.87 -14.18 34.29
N ASN A 570 -16.32 -13.11 33.61
CA ASN A 570 -15.59 -11.85 33.47
C ASN A 570 -14.12 -12.03 33.04
N THR A 571 -13.92 -12.85 32.00
CA THR A 571 -12.59 -13.15 31.45
C THR A 571 -12.55 -12.87 29.95
N PHE A 572 -11.35 -12.74 29.39
CA PHE A 572 -11.13 -12.69 27.95
C PHE A 572 -9.96 -13.60 27.58
N SER A 573 -9.96 -14.06 26.33
CA SER A 573 -8.90 -14.89 25.77
C SER A 573 -8.67 -14.53 24.30
N GLY A 574 -7.49 -14.84 23.77
CA GLY A 574 -7.19 -14.57 22.37
C GLY A 574 -5.75 -14.85 21.97
N THR A 575 -5.38 -14.31 20.82
CA THR A 575 -4.06 -14.43 20.21
C THR A 575 -3.45 -13.06 19.98
N ALA A 576 -2.13 -12.99 19.83
CA ALA A 576 -1.46 -11.79 19.38
C ALA A 576 -0.27 -12.11 18.46
N ALA A 577 -0.04 -11.24 17.50
CA ALA A 577 1.09 -11.32 16.58
C ALA A 577 1.61 -9.92 16.23
N GLY A 578 2.86 -9.86 15.80
CA GLY A 578 3.49 -8.59 15.50
C GLY A 578 4.85 -8.68 14.83
N THR A 579 5.44 -7.52 14.59
CA THR A 579 6.82 -7.38 14.09
C THR A 579 7.79 -7.11 15.24
N ALA A 580 9.03 -7.58 15.11
CA ALA A 580 10.14 -7.30 16.01
C ALA A 580 11.37 -6.85 15.21
N LYS A 581 12.23 -6.04 15.81
CA LYS A 581 13.47 -5.51 15.23
C LYS A 581 14.57 -5.39 16.27
#